data_AF-A0A3D3L8W6-F1
#
_entry.id   AF-A0A3D3L8W6-F1
#
_cell.length_a   1.000
_cell.length_b   1.000
_cell.length_c   1.000
_cell.angle_alpha   90.00
_cell.angle_beta   90.00
_cell.angle_gamma   90.00
#
_symmetry.space_group_name_H-M   'P 1'
#
loop_
_entity.id
_entity.type
_entity.pdbx_description
1 polymer ?
#
loop_
_entity_poly.entity_id
_entity_poly.type
_entity_poly.pdbx_seq_one_letter_code
_entity_poly.pdbx_strand_id
1 'polypeptide(L)'
;MLASAGAEGTLVTRDMIIGERKRKIEGWAKEVTSLQFIGATNQIITSAGDNRVRIVNDEGNEIRNLPDLPDYMQAAVSTPNGTTLVAGGEDSLLRIWDSTGKRWLRLVRSKAHAGKNRRV
;
A
#
# COMPACT_ATOMS: atom_id res chain seq x y z
N MET A 1 -14.27 -10.37 6.12
CA MET A 1 -13.59 -10.48 4.80
C MET A 1 -12.12 -10.73 5.03
N LEU A 2 -11.49 -11.57 4.22
CA LEU A 2 -10.04 -11.82 4.23
C LEU A 2 -9.45 -11.30 2.93
N ALA A 3 -8.29 -10.69 2.98
CA ALA A 3 -7.49 -10.34 1.80
C ALA A 3 -6.10 -10.94 1.92
N SER A 4 -5.58 -11.42 0.81
CA SER A 4 -4.22 -11.98 0.70
C SER A 4 -3.60 -11.49 -0.59
N ALA A 5 -2.31 -11.15 -0.55
CA ALA A 5 -1.54 -10.77 -1.73
C ALA A 5 -0.17 -11.46 -1.69
N GLY A 6 0.54 -11.51 -2.81
CA GLY A 6 1.81 -12.21 -2.89
C GLY A 6 2.66 -11.85 -4.10
N ALA A 7 3.68 -12.69 -4.33
CA ALA A 7 4.71 -12.49 -5.36
C ALA A 7 4.15 -12.41 -6.79
N GLU A 8 3.03 -13.07 -7.03
CA GLU A 8 2.34 -13.12 -8.34
C GLU A 8 1.68 -11.79 -8.74
N GLY A 9 1.83 -10.72 -7.96
CA GLY A 9 1.21 -9.43 -8.25
C GLY A 9 -0.32 -9.49 -8.23
N THR A 10 -0.89 -10.39 -7.43
CA THR A 10 -2.33 -10.61 -7.36
C THR A 10 -2.85 -10.39 -5.94
N LEU A 11 -4.00 -9.74 -5.83
CA LEU A 11 -4.74 -9.58 -4.58
C LEU A 11 -5.98 -10.48 -4.64
N VAL A 12 -6.16 -11.34 -3.66
CA VAL A 12 -7.31 -12.24 -3.54
C VAL A 12 -8.13 -11.84 -2.33
N THR A 13 -9.43 -11.61 -2.53
CA THR A 13 -10.39 -11.35 -1.45
C THR A 13 -11.31 -12.56 -1.25
N ARG A 14 -11.62 -12.86 0.02
CA ARG A 14 -12.42 -14.02 0.42
C ARG A 14 -13.44 -13.63 1.46
N ASP A 15 -14.66 -14.12 1.32
CA ASP A 15 -15.63 -14.02 2.40
C ASP A 15 -15.46 -15.20 3.34
N MET A 16 -15.24 -14.92 4.62
CA MET A 16 -14.98 -15.96 5.62
C MET A 16 -16.28 -16.52 6.21
N ILE A 17 -17.41 -15.85 6.02
CA ILE A 17 -18.71 -16.31 6.54
C ILE A 17 -19.27 -17.42 5.64
N ILE A 18 -19.20 -17.22 4.32
CA ILE A 18 -19.74 -18.14 3.30
C ILE A 18 -18.66 -19.01 2.64
N GLY A 19 -17.37 -18.80 2.93
CA GLY A 19 -16.26 -19.61 2.41
C GLY A 19 -15.93 -19.40 0.93
N GLU A 20 -16.70 -18.57 0.24
CA GLU A 20 -16.53 -18.30 -1.19
C GLU A 20 -15.36 -17.35 -1.48
N ARG A 21 -14.59 -17.69 -2.52
CA ARG A 21 -13.57 -16.82 -3.10
C ARG A 21 -14.31 -15.68 -3.80
N LYS A 22 -14.25 -14.47 -3.25
CA LYS A 22 -14.97 -13.33 -3.82
C LYS A 22 -14.33 -12.90 -5.14
N ARG A 23 -13.00 -12.71 -5.20
CA ARG A 23 -12.34 -12.28 -6.44
C ARG A 23 -10.82 -12.43 -6.43
N LYS A 24 -10.24 -12.67 -7.62
CA LYS A 24 -8.81 -12.48 -7.92
C LYS A 24 -8.68 -11.15 -8.65
N ILE A 25 -7.91 -10.23 -8.09
CA ILE A 25 -7.62 -8.90 -8.64
C ILE A 25 -6.18 -8.93 -9.13
N GLU A 26 -5.98 -8.47 -10.35
CA GLU A 26 -4.69 -8.41 -11.04
C GLU A 26 -4.41 -6.97 -11.46
N GLY A 27 -3.16 -6.67 -11.86
CA GLY A 27 -2.77 -5.33 -12.33
C GLY A 27 -1.55 -4.73 -11.62
N TRP A 28 -0.98 -5.44 -10.65
CA TRP A 28 0.35 -5.09 -10.13
C TRP A 28 1.41 -5.68 -11.05
N ALA A 29 2.40 -4.86 -11.44
CA ALA A 29 3.47 -5.31 -12.34
C ALA A 29 4.56 -6.11 -11.61
N LYS A 30 4.54 -6.08 -10.28
CA LYS A 30 5.46 -6.75 -9.36
C LYS A 30 4.72 -7.20 -8.11
N GLU A 31 5.43 -7.87 -7.21
CA GLU A 31 4.89 -8.40 -5.97
C GLU A 31 4.21 -7.33 -5.11
N VAL A 32 3.10 -7.74 -4.49
CA VAL A 32 2.44 -6.93 -3.46
C VAL A 32 3.09 -7.22 -2.13
N THR A 33 3.62 -6.18 -1.49
CA THR A 33 4.49 -6.27 -0.30
C THR A 33 3.74 -6.04 1.00
N SER A 34 2.67 -5.25 0.94
CA SER A 34 1.80 -4.98 2.09
C SER A 34 0.36 -4.80 1.64
N LEU A 35 -0.58 -5.19 2.51
CA LEU A 35 -2.00 -4.96 2.34
C LEU A 35 -2.65 -4.64 3.69
N GLN A 36 -3.57 -3.68 3.71
CA GLN A 36 -4.34 -3.33 4.91
C GLN A 36 -5.75 -2.87 4.53
N PHE A 37 -6.76 -3.32 5.27
CA PHE A 37 -8.11 -2.77 5.18
C PHE A 37 -8.20 -1.38 5.80
N ILE A 38 -8.92 -0.47 5.16
CA ILE A 38 -9.16 0.88 5.66
C ILE A 38 -10.48 0.90 6.44
N GLY A 39 -10.40 0.76 7.76
CA GLY A 39 -11.55 0.83 8.65
C GLY A 39 -12.64 -0.20 8.34
N ALA A 40 -13.90 0.22 8.46
CA ALA A 40 -15.08 -0.59 8.14
C ALA A 40 -15.49 -0.50 6.64
N THR A 41 -14.62 0.03 5.78
CA THR A 41 -14.90 0.17 4.34
C THR A 41 -14.42 -1.03 3.54
N ASN A 42 -14.87 -1.15 2.28
CA ASN A 42 -14.35 -2.14 1.33
C ASN A 42 -13.03 -1.69 0.64
N GLN A 43 -12.33 -0.71 1.21
CA GLN A 43 -11.08 -0.20 0.64
C GLN A 43 -9.88 -0.90 1.23
N ILE A 44 -8.91 -1.21 0.38
CA ILE A 44 -7.66 -1.87 0.73
C ILE A 44 -6.52 -0.97 0.25
N ILE A 45 -5.62 -0.59 1.14
CA ILE A 45 -4.34 0.00 0.76
C ILE A 45 -3.35 -1.13 0.47
N THR A 46 -2.64 -1.03 -0.64
CA THR A 46 -1.60 -1.98 -1.06
C THR A 46 -0.33 -1.23 -1.41
N SER A 47 0.83 -1.80 -1.05
CA SER A 47 2.12 -1.40 -1.62
C SER A 47 2.68 -2.53 -2.46
N ALA A 48 3.43 -2.18 -3.50
CA ALA A 48 4.05 -3.17 -4.36
C ALA A 48 5.44 -2.74 -4.81
N GLY A 49 6.19 -3.73 -5.30
CA GLY A 49 7.53 -3.54 -5.83
C GLY A 49 7.62 -2.77 -7.15
N ASP A 50 6.48 -2.43 -7.74
CA ASP A 50 6.35 -1.61 -8.96
C ASP A 50 6.35 -0.10 -8.67
N ASN A 51 6.89 0.26 -7.50
CA ASN A 51 7.03 1.62 -7.02
C ASN A 51 5.69 2.35 -6.91
N ARG A 52 4.61 1.62 -6.63
CA ARG A 52 3.28 2.18 -6.43
C ARG A 52 2.68 1.76 -5.10
N VAL A 53 1.94 2.69 -4.54
CA VAL A 53 0.96 2.43 -3.48
C VAL A 53 -0.40 2.64 -4.13
N ARG A 54 -1.34 1.72 -3.93
CA ARG A 54 -2.68 1.81 -4.52
C ARG A 54 -3.73 1.67 -3.43
N ILE A 55 -4.85 2.36 -3.62
CA ILE A 55 -6.06 2.08 -2.85
C ILE A 55 -7.06 1.48 -3.82
N VAL A 56 -7.47 0.25 -3.54
CA VAL A 56 -8.40 -0.50 -4.37
C VAL A 56 -9.66 -0.84 -3.59
N ASN A 57 -10.79 -0.98 -4.28
CA ASN A 57 -11.98 -1.59 -3.70
C ASN A 57 -11.89 -3.13 -3.79
N ASP A 58 -12.88 -3.81 -3.22
CA ASP A 58 -13.03 -5.27 -3.29
C ASP A 58 -13.32 -5.81 -4.69
N GLU A 59 -13.67 -4.93 -5.63
CA GLU A 59 -13.83 -5.26 -7.05
C GLU A 59 -12.52 -5.17 -7.84
N GLY A 60 -11.48 -4.56 -7.27
CA GLY A 60 -10.19 -4.31 -7.91
C GLY A 60 -10.04 -2.96 -8.60
N ASN A 61 -11.04 -2.09 -8.49
CA ASN A 61 -10.99 -0.75 -9.03
C ASN A 61 -10.07 0.11 -8.17
N GLU A 62 -9.12 0.81 -8.81
CA GLU A 62 -8.28 1.79 -8.14
C GLU A 62 -9.12 3.03 -7.82
N ILE A 63 -9.34 3.27 -6.53
CA ILE A 63 -10.20 4.35 -6.03
C ILE A 63 -9.44 5.67 -5.99
N ARG A 64 -8.11 5.60 -5.82
CA ARG A 64 -7.24 6.78 -5.75
C ARG A 64 -5.96 6.55 -6.51
N ASN A 65 -5.67 7.49 -7.39
CA ASN A 65 -4.42 7.56 -8.13
C ASN A 65 -3.35 8.22 -7.23
N LEU A 66 -2.48 7.40 -6.63
CA LEU A 66 -1.32 7.89 -5.91
C LEU A 66 -0.15 8.03 -6.90
N PRO A 67 0.68 9.07 -6.76
CA PRO A 67 1.77 9.30 -7.71
C PRO A 67 2.78 8.16 -7.67
N ASP A 68 3.37 7.88 -8.84
CA ASP A 68 4.51 6.97 -8.97
C ASP A 68 5.65 7.37 -8.03
N LEU A 69 6.25 6.36 -7.40
CA LEU A 69 7.33 6.52 -6.45
C LEU A 69 8.67 6.17 -7.11
N PRO A 70 9.79 6.71 -6.60
CA PRO A 70 11.09 6.49 -7.21
C PRO A 70 11.67 5.10 -6.94
N ASP A 71 11.10 4.36 -5.97
CA ASP A 71 11.70 3.14 -5.46
C ASP A 71 10.67 2.14 -4.92
N TYR A 72 11.15 0.94 -4.64
CA TYR A 72 10.38 -0.21 -4.16
C TYR A 72 9.69 0.09 -2.84
N MET A 73 8.39 -0.16 -2.78
CA MET A 73 7.59 0.09 -1.58
C MET A 73 7.45 -1.18 -0.76
N GLN A 74 7.83 -1.11 0.51
CA GLN A 74 7.82 -2.26 1.42
C GLN A 74 6.59 -2.28 2.32
N ALA A 75 6.08 -1.11 2.67
CA ALA A 75 4.94 -1.00 3.56
C ALA A 75 4.06 0.19 3.20
N ALA A 76 2.75 0.00 3.36
CA ALA A 76 1.76 1.05 3.31
C ALA A 76 0.67 0.79 4.35
N VAL A 77 0.28 1.84 5.07
CA VAL A 77 -0.75 1.82 6.10
C VAL A 77 -1.66 3.04 6.00
N SER A 78 -2.87 2.92 6.55
CA SER A 78 -3.83 4.02 6.66
C SER A 78 -4.35 4.17 8.09
N THR A 79 -4.79 5.38 8.43
CA THR A 79 -5.64 5.58 9.60
C THR A 79 -7.00 4.89 9.40
N PRO A 80 -7.70 4.46 10.46
CA PRO A 80 -8.97 3.74 10.33
C PRO A 80 -10.06 4.50 9.56
N ASN A 81 -10.01 5.83 9.57
CA ASN A 81 -10.92 6.71 8.85
C ASN A 81 -10.46 7.04 7.41
N GLY A 82 -9.33 6.49 6.95
CA GLY A 82 -8.79 6.73 5.61
C GLY A 82 -8.27 8.15 5.35
N THR A 83 -8.16 8.99 6.38
CA THR A 83 -7.75 10.39 6.26
C THR A 83 -6.26 10.56 6.02
N THR A 84 -5.45 9.65 6.55
CA THR A 84 -4.00 9.69 6.45
C THR A 84 -3.49 8.35 5.93
N LEU A 85 -2.57 8.42 4.99
CA LEU A 85 -1.90 7.28 4.38
C LEU A 85 -0.41 7.47 4.60
N VAL A 86 0.29 6.41 5.02
CA VAL A 86 1.74 6.43 5.21
C VAL A 86 2.34 5.27 4.46
N ALA A 87 3.41 5.50 3.71
CA ALA A 87 4.16 4.43 3.07
C ALA A 87 5.67 4.65 3.18
N GLY A 88 6.41 3.55 3.18
CA GLY A 88 7.86 3.50 3.25
C GLY A 88 8.43 2.47 2.28
N GLY A 89 9.57 2.81 1.70
CA GLY A 89 10.27 2.00 0.71
C GLY A 89 11.79 2.01 0.92
N GLU A 90 12.51 1.48 -0.06
CA GLU A 90 13.98 1.32 -0.01
C GLU A 90 14.76 2.63 0.00
N ASP A 91 14.19 3.69 -0.56
CA ASP A 91 14.78 5.03 -0.57
C ASP A 91 14.88 5.69 0.83
N SER A 92 14.43 4.97 1.87
CA SER A 92 14.50 5.39 3.28
C SER A 92 13.66 6.62 3.60
N LEU A 93 12.68 6.93 2.74
CA LEU A 93 11.77 8.05 2.88
C LEU A 93 10.37 7.58 3.26
N LEU A 94 9.85 8.15 4.34
CA LEU A 94 8.42 8.03 4.68
C LEU A 94 7.63 9.08 3.92
N ARG A 95 6.56 8.63 3.29
CA ARG A 95 5.62 9.45 2.52
C ARG A 95 4.28 9.44 3.21
N ILE A 96 3.67 10.62 3.30
CA ILE A 96 2.38 10.82 3.94
C ILE A 96 1.45 11.56 2.98
N TRP A 97 0.27 10.98 2.75
CA TRP A 97 -0.80 11.57 1.95
C TRP A 97 -2.06 11.76 2.79
N ASP A 98 -2.88 12.73 2.39
CA ASP A 98 -4.24 12.87 2.88
C ASP A 98 -5.24 12.00 2.12
N SER A 99 -6.50 12.00 2.56
CA SER A 99 -7.60 11.28 1.90
C SER A 99 -7.93 11.71 0.47
N THR A 100 -7.36 12.81 -0.04
CA THR A 100 -7.62 13.25 -1.41
C THR A 100 -6.55 12.76 -2.38
N GLY A 101 -5.51 12.08 -1.87
CA GLY A 101 -4.34 11.70 -2.67
C GLY A 101 -3.47 12.90 -3.06
N LYS A 102 -3.79 14.11 -2.58
CA LYS A 102 -2.95 15.28 -2.79
C LYS A 102 -1.66 15.14 -2.00
N ARG A 103 -0.58 15.47 -2.70
CA ARG A 103 0.80 15.22 -2.30
C ARG A 103 1.24 16.21 -1.21
N TRP A 104 1.98 15.66 -0.24
CA TRP A 104 2.86 16.29 0.75
C TRP A 104 2.24 16.81 2.06
N LEU A 105 2.28 15.96 3.10
CA LEU A 105 2.32 16.46 4.49
C LEU A 105 3.76 16.54 5.02
N ARG A 106 4.62 15.57 4.71
CA ARG A 106 6.03 15.55 5.14
C ARG A 106 6.83 14.45 4.46
N LEU A 107 8.10 14.72 4.15
CA LEU A 107 9.11 13.71 3.86
C LEU A 107 9.95 13.51 5.14
N VAL A 108 9.98 12.30 5.69
CA VAL A 108 10.78 12.03 6.88
C VAL A 108 11.79 10.94 6.54
N ARG A 109 13.08 11.25 6.71
CA ARG A 109 14.13 10.25 6.64
C ARG A 109 14.04 9.37 7.88
N SER A 110 13.84 8.07 7.69
CA SER A 110 13.80 7.16 8.83
C SER A 110 15.21 7.07 9.44
N LYS A 111 15.34 7.23 10.76
CA LYS A 111 16.63 7.04 11.45
C LYS A 111 17.09 5.57 11.42
N ALA A 112 16.16 4.63 11.23
CA ALA A 112 16.42 3.20 11.21
C ALA A 112 17.33 2.74 10.06
N HIS A 113 17.40 3.50 8.95
CA HIS A 113 18.30 3.21 7.81
C HIS A 113 19.45 4.21 7.65
N ALA A 114 19.57 5.19 8.56
CA ALA A 114 20.64 6.19 8.53
C ALA A 114 22.02 5.65 8.96
N GLY A 115 22.11 4.38 9.38
CA GLY A 115 23.29 3.80 10.03
C GLY A 115 24.45 3.37 9.12
N LYS A 116 24.35 3.48 7.78
CA LYS A 116 25.40 2.94 6.88
C LYS A 116 26.30 3.94 6.16
N ASN A 117 26.03 5.25 6.21
CA ASN A 117 26.88 6.25 5.54
C ASN A 117 27.51 7.26 6.51
N ARG A 118 28.24 6.76 7.50
CA ARG A 118 29.37 7.47 8.09
C ARG A 118 30.61 6.62 7.92
N ARG A 119 31.32 6.81 6.80
CA ARG A 119 32.76 6.54 6.76
C ARG A 119 33.47 7.89 6.59
N VAL A 120 34.37 8.08 7.53
CA VAL A 120 35.43 9.10 7.66
C VAL A 120 36.19 9.32 6.38
#